data_AF-F7G621-F1
#
_entry.id   AF-F7G621-F1
#
_cell.length_a   1.000
_cell.length_b   1.000
_cell.length_c   1.000
_cell.angle_alpha   90.00
_cell.angle_beta   90.00
_cell.angle_gamma   90.00
#
_symmetry.space_group_name_H-M   'P 1'
#
loop_
_entity.id
_entity.type
_entity.pdbx_description
1 polymer ?
#
loop_
_entity_poly.entity_id
_entity_poly.type
_entity_poly.pdbx_seq_one_letter_code
_entity_poly.pdbx_strand_id
1 'polypeptide(L)' 'SIFIIPSIDDISAQLEESQVILATIKGSPHIGPIKDLVNEWDQNLTLFSYTLEEWMNCQRNWLYLEPIFHSSEIRR' A
#
# COMPACT_ATOMS: atom_id res chain seq x y z
N SER A 1 -1.99 -6.31 -22.34
CA SER A 1 -1.80 -7.34 -21.30
C SER A 1 -1.97 -6.68 -19.94
N ILE A 2 -2.66 -7.34 -19.01
CA ILE A 2 -2.85 -6.83 -17.65
C ILE A 2 -1.54 -7.07 -16.89
N PHE A 3 -1.07 -6.07 -16.14
CA PHE A 3 0.11 -6.20 -15.28
C PHE A 3 -0.33 -6.64 -13.89
N ILE A 4 0.21 -7.77 -13.44
CA ILE A 4 -0.05 -8.33 -12.11
C ILE A 4 1.21 -8.12 -11.27
N ILE A 5 1.04 -7.54 -10.09
CA ILE A 5 2.12 -7.41 -9.11
C ILE A 5 2.34 -8.79 -8.48
N PRO A 6 3.54 -9.38 -8.61
CA PRO A 6 3.80 -10.76 -8.17
C PRO A 6 3.95 -10.91 -6.65
N SER A 7 4.62 -9.96 -5.99
CA SER A 7 4.70 -9.84 -4.52
C SER A 7 4.90 -8.38 -4.14
N ILE A 8 4.36 -8.00 -2.99
CA ILE A 8 4.56 -6.69 -2.35
C ILE A 8 5.21 -6.83 -0.96
N ASP A 9 5.72 -8.01 -0.61
CA ASP A 9 6.16 -8.31 0.75
C ASP A 9 7.34 -7.41 1.16
N ASP A 10 8.33 -7.29 0.29
CA ASP A 10 9.50 -6.42 0.51
C ASP A 10 9.10 -4.94 0.64
N ILE A 11 8.16 -4.48 -0.21
CA ILE A 11 7.68 -3.09 -0.21
C ILE A 11 6.90 -2.81 1.08
N SER A 12 6.06 -3.76 1.50
CA SER A 12 5.27 -3.66 2.73
C SER A 12 6.17 -3.62 3.96
N ALA A 13 7.18 -4.49 4.01
CA ALA A 13 8.15 -4.51 5.10
C ALA A 13 8.93 -3.19 5.20
N GLN A 14 9.41 -2.66 4.07
CA GLN A 14 10.11 -1.37 4.04
C GLN A 14 9.21 -0.19 4.44
N LEU A 15 7.93 -0.23 4.06
CA LEU A 15 6.95 0.78 4.43
C LEU A 15 6.69 0.78 5.94
N GLU A 16 6.49 -0.40 6.53
CA GLU A 16 6.28 -0.55 7.98
C GLU A 16 7.49 -0.05 8.77
N GLU A 17 8.71 -0.43 8.35
CA GLU A 17 9.96 0.07 8.95
C GLU A 17 10.03 1.61 8.90
N SER A 18 9.71 2.19 7.75
CA SER A 18 9.72 3.65 7.57
C SER A 18 8.69 4.36 8.46
N GLN A 19 7.51 3.78 8.64
CA GLN A 19 6.48 4.28 9.54
C GLN A 19 6.91 4.21 11.01
N VAL A 20 7.57 3.13 11.43
CA VAL A 20 8.13 2.99 12.79
C VAL A 20 9.21 4.03 13.06
N ILE A 21 10.09 4.27 12.08
CA ILE A 21 11.12 5.31 12.17
C ILE A 21 10.48 6.70 12.34
N LEU A 22 9.49 7.05 11.51
CA LEU A 22 8.78 8.32 11.63
C LEU A 22 8.05 8.46 12.97
N ALA A 23 7.39 7.42 13.46
CA ALA A 23 6.73 7.43 14.77
C ALA A 23 7.74 7.68 15.91
N THR A 24 8.93 7.09 15.82
CA THR A 24 10.03 7.31 16.77
C THR A 24 10.52 8.76 16.75
N ILE A 25 10.72 9.33 15.55
CA ILE A 25 11.12 10.72 15.38
C ILE A 25 10.03 11.67 15.91
N LYS A 26 8.75 11.34 15.67
CA LYS A 26 7.57 12.09 16.13
C LYS A 26 7.49 12.20 17.65
N GLY A 27 7.94 11.17 18.37
CA GLY A 27 8.04 11.16 19.83
C GLY A 27 9.23 11.93 20.41
N SER A 28 10.16 12.40 19.57
CA SER A 28 11.38 13.09 20.04
C SER A 28 11.08 14.50 20.57
N PRO A 29 11.64 14.89 21.73
CA PRO A 29 11.53 16.26 22.26
C PRO A 29 12.12 17.33 21.34
N HIS A 30 13.04 16.95 20.43
CA HIS A 30 13.77 17.85 19.55
C HIS A 30 13.18 17.94 18.14
N ILE A 31 11.95 17.45 17.93
CA ILE A 31 11.29 17.44 16.61
C ILE A 31 10.99 18.85 16.05
N GLY A 32 10.97 19.89 16.90
CA GLY A 32 10.54 21.25 16.56
C GLY A 32 10.88 21.72 15.13
N PRO A 33 12.15 21.65 14.67
CA PRO A 33 12.55 22.13 13.35
C PRO A 33 12.01 21.33 12.15
N ILE A 34 11.65 20.06 12.34
CA ILE A 34 11.24 19.13 11.27
C ILE A 34 9.82 18.59 11.45
N LYS A 35 9.07 19.13 12.41
CA LYS A 35 7.75 18.61 12.80
C LYS A 35 6.77 18.54 11.63
N ASP A 36 6.71 19.58 10.83
CA ASP A 36 5.78 19.64 9.70
C ASP A 36 6.15 18.62 8.62
N LEU A 37 7.46 18.47 8.34
CA LEU A 37 7.97 17.45 7.42
C LEU A 37 7.65 16.03 7.91
N VAL A 38 7.85 15.75 9.20
CA VAL A 38 7.53 14.44 9.79
C VAL A 38 6.05 14.14 9.69
N ASN A 39 5.18 15.13 9.96
CA ASN A 39 3.73 14.96 9.83
C ASN A 39 3.28 14.74 8.38
N GLU A 40 3.89 15.45 7.43
CA GLU A 40 3.62 15.27 6.00
C GLU A 40 3.98 13.85 5.55
N TRP A 41 5.18 13.38 5.90
CA TRP A 41 5.62 12.02 5.56
C TRP A 41 4.78 10.94 6.25
N ASP A 42 4.37 11.15 7.51
CA ASP A 42 3.46 10.26 8.22
C ASP A 42 2.15 10.09 7.43
N GLN A 43 1.53 11.19 7.00
CA GLN A 43 0.32 11.16 6.17
C GLN A 43 0.55 10.49 4.82
N ASN A 44 1.66 10.80 4.15
CA ASN A 44 1.99 10.22 2.85
C ASN A 44 2.22 8.71 2.92
N LEU A 45 2.94 8.22 3.93
CA LEU A 45 3.18 6.78 4.11
C LEU A 45 1.89 6.05 4.53
N THR A 46 1.04 6.66 5.36
CA THR A 46 -0.29 6.10 5.66
C THR A 46 -1.16 6.00 4.40
N LEU A 47 -1.20 7.04 3.58
CA LEU A 47 -1.96 7.02 2.32
C LEU A 47 -1.42 5.96 1.35
N PHE A 48 -0.09 5.84 1.26
CA PHE A 48 0.55 4.84 0.41
C PHE A 48 0.20 3.42 0.87
N SER A 49 0.26 3.14 2.18
CA SER A 49 -0.14 1.85 2.77
C SER A 49 -1.57 1.47 2.40
N TYR A 50 -2.52 2.39 2.60
CA TYR A 50 -3.92 2.17 2.25
C TYR A 50 -4.11 1.92 0.75
N THR A 51 -3.46 2.73 -0.09
CA THR A 51 -3.55 2.60 -1.56
C THR A 51 -3.00 1.25 -2.03
N LEU A 52 -1.90 0.79 -1.44
CA LEU A 52 -1.29 -0.50 -1.76
C LEU A 52 -2.22 -1.66 -1.38
N GLU A 53 -2.86 -1.59 -0.20
CA GLU A 53 -3.82 -2.60 0.26
C GLU A 53 -5.04 -2.69 -0.69
N GLU A 54 -5.63 -1.54 -1.03
CA GLU A 54 -6.77 -1.49 -1.97
C GLU A 54 -6.40 -2.01 -3.35
N TRP A 55 -5.18 -1.71 -3.83
CA TRP A 55 -4.68 -2.29 -5.08
C TRP A 55 -4.66 -3.82 -4.99
N MET A 56 -4.08 -4.39 -3.93
CA MET A 56 -3.99 -5.85 -3.79
C MET A 56 -5.36 -6.50 -3.70
N ASN A 57 -6.32 -5.86 -3.03
CA ASN A 57 -7.70 -6.31 -3.00
C ASN A 57 -8.35 -6.29 -4.39
N CYS A 58 -8.16 -5.19 -5.14
CA CYS A 58 -8.64 -5.07 -6.52
C CYS A 58 -8.03 -6.14 -7.43
N GLN A 59 -6.71 -6.35 -7.36
CA GLN A 59 -6.00 -7.36 -8.13
C GLN A 59 -6.49 -8.78 -7.80
N ARG A 60 -6.67 -9.10 -6.51
CA ARG A 60 -7.20 -10.39 -6.05
C ARG A 60 -8.61 -10.64 -6.59
N ASN A 61 -9.48 -9.63 -6.48
CA ASN A 61 -10.85 -9.71 -6.97
C ASN A 61 -10.89 -9.88 -8.50
N TRP A 62 -10.03 -9.15 -9.22
CA TRP A 62 -9.89 -9.30 -10.67
C TRP A 62 -9.47 -10.72 -11.06
N LEU A 63 -8.42 -11.26 -10.45
CA LEU A 63 -7.92 -12.61 -10.74
C LEU A 63 -8.95 -13.70 -10.40
N TYR A 64 -9.79 -13.49 -9.38
CA TYR A 64 -10.90 -14.38 -9.08
C TYR A 64 -12.00 -14.34 -10.15
N LEU A 65 -12.31 -13.15 -10.67
CA LEU A 65 -13.34 -12.93 -11.67
C LEU A 65 -12.90 -13.31 -13.08
N GLU A 66 -11.59 -13.27 -13.37
CA GLU A 66 -11.04 -13.55 -14.69
C GLU A 66 -11.47 -14.92 -15.25
N PRO A 67 -11.38 -16.05 -14.53
CA PRO A 67 -11.86 -17.35 -15.00
C PRO A 67 -13.38 -17.38 -15.24
N ILE A 68 -14.15 -16.67 -14.41
CA ILE A 68 -15.62 -16.62 -14.50
C ILE A 68 -16.01 -15.96 -15.82
N PHE A 69 -15.47 -14.78 -16.12
CA PHE A 69 -15.76 -14.04 -17.35
C PHE A 69 -15.18 -14.68 -18.63
N HIS A 70 -14.15 -15.52 -18.49
CA HIS A 70 -13.59 -16.30 -19.61
C HIS A 70 -14.27 -17.66 -19.81
N SER A 71 -15.08 -18.13 -18.86
CA SER A 71 -15.88 -19.33 -19.05
C SER A 71 -16.97 -19.10 -20.11
N SER A 72 -17.10 -20.04 -21.04
CA SER A 72 -18.00 -19.98 -22.19
C SER A 72 -19.49 -19.88 -21.84
N GLU A 73 -19.87 -20.10 -20.57
CA GLU A 73 -21.26 -20.06 -20.11
C GLU A 73 -21.79 -18.64 -19.89
N ILE A 74 -20.92 -17.64 -19.67
CA ILE A 74 -21.33 -16.24 -19.43
C ILE A 74 -21.33 -15.39 -20.72
N ARG A 75 -20.69 -15.87 -21.80
CA ARG A 75 -20.64 -15.18 -23.10
C ARG A 75 -21.91 -15.35 -23.96
N ARG A 76 -23.06 -15.72 -23.37
CA ARG A 76 -24.32 -15.93 -24.09
C ARG A 76 -25.27 -14.74 -23.96
#